data_AF-A0AAE3V8J1-F1
#
_entry.id   AF-A0AAE3V8J1-F1
#
_cell.length_a   1.000
_cell.length_b   1.000
_cell.length_c   1.000
_cell.angle_alpha   90.00
_cell.angle_beta   90.00
_cell.angle_gamma   90.00
#
_symmetry.space_group_name_H-M   'P 1'
#
loop_
_entity.id
_entity.type
_entity.pdbx_description
1 polymer ?
#
loop_
_entity_poly.entity_id
_entity_poly.type
_entity_poly.pdbx_seq_one_letter_code
_entity_poly.pdbx_strand_id
1 'polypeptide(L)' 'MAYTISQEKSTGMWYCHAEGFPYIPCMGSFCEKKSDAREYAKMYNGLPHRVEKIEQRKKKKKGGKAQWIIY' A
#
# COMPACT_ATOMS: atom_id res chain seq x y z
N MET A 1 6.70 3.41 18.78
CA MET A 1 7.07 2.55 17.64
C MET A 1 6.91 3.38 16.38
N ALA A 2 7.95 3.51 15.58
CA ALA A 2 7.89 4.23 14.31
C ALA A 2 7.82 3.23 13.15
N TYR A 3 7.04 3.59 12.14
CA TYR A 3 6.89 2.82 10.90
C TYR A 3 7.62 3.51 9.77
N THR A 4 8.35 2.73 8.99
CA THR A 4 9.12 3.19 7.82
C THR A 4 8.76 2.37 6.58
N ILE A 5 9.30 2.77 5.44
CA ILE A 5 9.05 2.14 4.15
C ILE A 5 10.31 1.50 3.60
N SER A 6 10.14 0.33 3.00
CA SER A 6 11.19 -0.37 2.27
C SER A 6 10.69 -0.76 0.89
N GLN A 7 11.63 -0.93 -0.04
CA GLN A 7 11.35 -1.47 -1.36
C GLN A 7 11.82 -2.92 -1.42
N GLU A 8 10.93 -3.79 -1.85
CA GLU A 8 11.26 -5.18 -2.16
C GLU A 8 12.04 -5.22 -3.48
N LYS A 9 13.24 -5.79 -3.47
CA LYS A 9 14.14 -5.78 -4.64
C LYS A 9 13.69 -6.69 -5.78
N SER A 10 12.98 -7.78 -5.47
CA SER A 10 12.52 -8.76 -6.46
C SER A 10 11.32 -8.27 -7.26
N THR A 11 10.29 -7.74 -6.61
CA THR A 11 9.09 -7.25 -7.28
C THR A 11 9.13 -5.76 -7.61
N GLY A 12 10.04 -5.00 -6.99
CA GLY A 12 10.08 -3.54 -7.07
C GLY A 12 8.98 -2.84 -6.27
N MET A 13 8.15 -3.59 -5.53
CA MET A 13 7.05 -3.05 -4.74
C MET A 13 7.54 -2.38 -3.46
N TRP A 14 6.77 -1.40 -2.99
CA TRP A 14 6.99 -0.70 -1.73
C TRP A 14 6.02 -1.22 -0.67
N TYR A 15 6.50 -1.34 0.56
CA TYR A 15 5.68 -1.73 1.70
C TYR A 15 6.08 -0.96 2.95
N CYS A 16 5.17 -0.94 3.92
CA CYS A 16 5.40 -0.35 5.24
C CYS A 16 5.79 -1.45 6.22
N HIS A 17 6.73 -1.18 7.12
CA HIS A 17 7.12 -2.08 8.20
C HIS A 17 7.48 -1.30 9.46
N ALA A 18 7.49 -1.97 10.61
CA ALA A 18 7.99 -1.38 11.84
C ALA A 18 9.51 -1.17 11.75
N GLU A 19 10.00 -0.05 12.29
CA GLU A 19 11.43 0.20 12.41
C GLU A 19 12.11 -0.94 13.21
N GLY A 20 13.23 -1.47 12.68
CA GLY A 20 13.90 -2.66 13.20
C GLY A 20 13.43 -4.00 12.59
N PHE A 21 12.31 -4.02 11.86
CA PHE A 21 11.75 -5.25 11.25
C PHE A 21 11.50 -5.09 9.74
N PRO A 22 12.54 -4.88 8.91
CA PRO A 22 12.39 -4.62 7.48
C PRO A 22 11.71 -5.75 6.69
N TYR A 23 11.75 -6.99 7.17
CA TYR A 23 11.18 -8.13 6.44
C TYR A 23 9.74 -8.47 6.83
N ILE A 24 9.12 -7.69 7.72
CA ILE A 24 7.75 -7.93 8.21
C ILE A 24 6.84 -6.81 7.68
N PRO A 25 6.21 -7.00 6.51
CA PRO A 25 5.33 -5.99 5.95
C PRO A 25 4.04 -5.87 6.76
N CYS A 26 3.57 -4.65 6.93
CA CYS A 26 2.25 -4.38 7.49
C CYS A 26 1.18 -4.87 6.51
N MET A 27 0.15 -5.55 7.04
CA MET A 27 -0.95 -6.10 6.24
C MET A 27 -1.54 -5.03 5.31
N GLY A 28 -1.68 -5.37 4.02
CA GLY A 28 -2.29 -4.49 3.00
C GLY A 28 -1.42 -3.30 2.55
N SER A 29 -0.20 -3.14 3.05
CA SER A 29 0.65 -1.97 2.74
C SER A 29 1.41 -2.05 1.41
N PHE A 30 1.38 -3.20 0.73
CA PHE A 30 2.05 -3.37 -0.56
C PHE A 30 1.47 -2.44 -1.64
N CYS A 31 2.35 -1.67 -2.25
CA CYS A 31 2.04 -0.63 -3.23
C CYS A 31 3.12 -0.56 -4.29
N GLU A 32 2.73 -0.27 -5.53
CA GLU A 32 3.68 -0.01 -6.63
C GLU A 32 4.43 1.32 -6.42
N LYS A 33 3.79 2.28 -5.74
CA LYS A 33 4.30 3.63 -5.56
C LYS A 33 4.85 3.85 -4.16
N LYS A 34 6.06 4.42 -4.09
CA LYS A 34 6.69 4.89 -2.84
C LYS A 34 5.81 5.88 -2.06
N SER A 35 5.12 6.76 -2.78
CA SER A 35 4.20 7.74 -2.18
C SER A 35 3.08 7.06 -1.41
N ASP A 36 2.54 5.98 -1.96
CA ASP A 36 1.38 5.30 -1.40
C ASP A 36 1.82 4.54 -0.14
N ALA A 37 2.94 3.81 -0.19
CA ALA A 37 3.55 3.17 0.98
C ALA A 37 3.85 4.16 2.12
N ARG A 38 4.30 5.38 1.80
CA ARG A 38 4.54 6.44 2.80
C ARG A 38 3.26 6.86 3.51
N GLU A 39 2.12 6.89 2.81
CA GLU A 39 0.83 7.20 3.43
C GLU A 39 0.38 6.09 4.40
N TYR A 40 0.67 4.81 4.10
CA TYR A 40 0.45 3.73 5.08
C TYR A 40 1.36 3.89 6.30
N ALA A 41 2.64 4.23 6.12
CA ALA A 41 3.53 4.49 7.26
C ALA A 41 3.01 5.64 8.14
N LYS A 42 2.48 6.71 7.54
CA LYS A 42 1.80 7.80 8.28
C LYS A 42 0.58 7.29 9.05
N MET A 43 -0.26 6.45 8.43
CA MET A 43 -1.42 5.85 9.09
C MET A 43 -1.03 5.06 10.34
N TYR A 44 -0.03 4.18 10.24
CA TYR A 44 0.45 3.41 11.38
C TYR A 44 1.16 4.27 12.44
N ASN A 45 1.72 5.42 12.06
CA ASN A 45 2.30 6.41 12.97
C ASN A 45 1.26 7.40 13.54
N GLY A 46 -0.04 7.31 13.18
CA GLY A 46 -1.07 8.25 13.63
C GLY A 46 -0.95 9.67 13.04
N LEU A 47 -0.22 9.83 11.94
CA LEU A 47 -0.02 11.10 11.26
C LEU A 47 -1.09 11.33 10.17
N PRO A 48 -1.38 12.58 9.78
CA PRO A 48 -2.31 12.87 8.69
C PRO A 48 -1.96 12.11 7.41
N HIS A 49 -2.90 11.28 6.93
CA HIS A 49 -2.67 10.36 5.82
C HIS A 49 -3.83 10.34 4.82
N ARG A 50 -3.59 9.79 3.64
CA ARG A 50 -4.55 9.69 2.52
C ARG A 50 -4.81 8.25 2.08
N VAL A 51 -4.55 7.27 2.94
CA VAL A 51 -4.76 5.83 2.69
C VAL A 51 -6.16 5.53 2.17
N GLU A 52 -7.20 6.16 2.71
CA GLU A 52 -8.57 5.95 2.24
C GLU A 52 -8.74 6.27 0.74
N LYS A 53 -8.14 7.38 0.28
CA LYS A 53 -8.16 7.75 -1.15
C LYS A 53 -7.38 6.76 -2.01
N ILE A 54 -6.31 6.18 -1.48
CA ILE A 54 -5.52 5.14 -2.15
C ILE A 54 -6.36 3.87 -2.32
N GLU A 55 -7.02 3.42 -1.26
CA GLU A 55 -7.90 2.24 -1.28
C GLU A 55 -9.11 2.44 -2.21
N GLN A 56 -9.74 3.62 -2.21
CA GLN A 56 -10.79 3.94 -3.16
C GLN A 56 -10.32 3.87 -4.62
N ARG A 57 -9.11 4.37 -4.91
CA ARG A 57 -8.50 4.25 -6.25
C ARG A 57 -8.22 2.79 -6.63
N LYS A 58 -7.70 1.99 -5.69
CA LYS A 58 -7.49 0.54 -5.87
C LYS A 58 -8.82 -0.19 -6.15
N LYS A 59 -9.88 0.14 -5.41
CA LYS A 59 -11.23 -0.41 -5.61
C LYS A 59 -11.82 -0.03 -6.97
N LYS A 60 -11.71 1.24 -7.38
CA LYS A 60 -12.13 1.70 -8.71
C LYS A 60 -11.39 0.98 -9.85
N LYS A 61 -10.08 0.77 -9.72
CA LYS A 61 -9.30 -0.03 -10.69
C LYS A 61 -9.79 -1.48 -10.79
N LYS A 62 -10.16 -2.11 -9.67
CA LYS A 62 -10.67 -3.50 -9.64
C LYS A 62 -12.10 -3.62 -10.16
N GLY A 63 -12.94 -2.60 -9.93
CA GLY A 63 -14.34 -2.57 -10.39
C GLY A 63 -14.52 -2.38 -11.90
N GLY A 64 -13.46 -2.07 -12.66
CA GLY A 64 -13.52 -1.85 -14.11
C GLY A 64 -13.33 -3.10 -14.98
N LYS A 65 -13.23 -4.31 -14.40
CA LYS A 65 -12.98 -5.57 -15.13
C LYS A 65 -14.16 -6.55 -15.16
N ALA A 66 -15.38 -6.06 -14.98
CA ALA A 66 -16.59 -6.84 -15.25
C ALA A 66 -17.11 -6.52 -16.67
N GLN A 67 -16.33 -6.88 -17.69
CA GLN A 67 -16.87 -7.00 -19.05
C GLN A 67 -17.61 -8.33 -19.10
N TRP A 68 -18.93 -8.29 -18.95
CA TRP A 68 -19.79 -9.45 -19.17
C TRP A 68 -19.75 -9.77 -20.67
N ILE A 69 -18.93 -10.74 -21.06
CA ILE A 69 -19.02 -11.40 -22.37
C ILE A 69 -19.60 -12.78 -22.11
N ILE A 70 -20.85 -12.98 -22.51
CA ILE A 70 -21.44 -14.25 -22.96
C ILE A 70 -22.86 -13.91 -23.45
N TYR A 71 -23.05 -13.74 -24.76
CA TYR A 71 -23.44 -14.74 -25.79
C TYR A 71 -24.83 -15.33 -25.54
#